data_AF-A0A7V2NHY4-F1
#
_entry.id   AF-A0A7V2NHY4-F1
#
_cell.length_a   1.000
_cell.length_b   1.000
_cell.length_c   1.000
_cell.angle_alpha   90.00
_cell.angle_beta   90.00
_cell.angle_gamma   90.00
#
_symmetry.space_group_name_H-M   'P 1'
#
loop_
_entity.id
_entity.type
_entity.pdbx_description
1 polymer ?
#
loop_
_entity_poly.entity_id
_entity_poly.type
_entity_poly.pdbx_seq_one_letter_code
_entity_poly.pdbx_strand_id
1 'polypeptide(L)'
;MSDRMNIDFLHIGLHKTASTWLQKVVFDNHPDLLVFQPATRIKNSHKIISDIYRAPSGQFQPDRWWDDFNRETEGVKVAGKTVGISYEILAGDMIHGRDAMTITRRCKKLFGSVKAILVLRHPVDFVNSMYQQYVVQGGAFTLQQL
;
A
#
# COMPACT_ATOMS: atom_id res chain seq x y z
N MET A 1 13.92 19.05 15.19
CA MET A 1 13.25 18.14 14.24
C MET A 1 11.78 18.18 14.60
N SER A 2 10.90 18.66 13.72
CA SER A 2 9.47 18.63 14.00
C SER A 2 9.02 17.19 14.24
N ASP A 3 8.08 16.97 15.15
CA ASP A 3 7.44 15.67 15.35
C ASP A 3 6.77 15.27 14.04
N ARG A 4 7.43 14.37 13.29
CA ARG A 4 6.84 13.76 12.08
C ARG A 4 5.67 12.89 12.52
N MET A 5 4.60 12.87 11.74
CA MET A 5 3.50 11.92 11.94
C MET A 5 4.06 10.49 11.97
N ASN A 6 3.78 9.75 13.04
CA ASN A 6 4.20 8.35 13.12
C ASN A 6 3.30 7.48 12.24
N ILE A 7 3.88 6.54 11.50
CA ILE A 7 3.13 5.51 10.78
C ILE A 7 3.22 4.22 11.59
N ASP A 8 2.11 3.79 12.18
CA ASP A 8 2.08 2.67 13.13
C ASP A 8 1.99 1.30 12.43
N PHE A 9 1.35 1.25 11.26
CA PHE A 9 1.25 0.02 10.48
C PHE A 9 1.22 0.23 8.97
N LEU A 10 1.64 -0.81 8.25
CA LEU A 10 1.47 -0.96 6.82
C LEU A 10 0.58 -2.18 6.55
N HIS A 11 -0.52 -1.97 5.85
CA HIS A 11 -1.27 -3.06 5.24
C HIS A 11 -0.76 -3.26 3.81
N ILE A 12 -0.02 -4.35 3.62
CA ILE A 12 0.54 -4.76 2.34
C ILE A 12 -0.55 -5.56 1.64
N GLY A 13 -1.32 -4.90 0.78
CA GLY A 13 -2.46 -5.51 0.10
C GLY A 13 -1.98 -6.51 -0.94
N LEU A 14 -1.79 -7.77 -0.54
CA LEU A 14 -1.59 -8.83 -1.52
C LEU A 14 -2.79 -8.82 -2.48
N HIS A 15 -2.50 -8.77 -3.77
CA HIS A 15 -3.54 -8.70 -4.77
C HIS A 15 -4.49 -9.89 -4.64
N LYS A 16 -5.79 -9.69 -4.85
CA LYS A 16 -6.79 -10.78 -4.86
C LYS A 16 -6.92 -11.60 -3.58
N THR A 17 -6.49 -11.06 -2.44
CA THR A 17 -6.73 -11.66 -1.11
C THR A 17 -7.96 -11.10 -0.40
N ALA A 18 -8.88 -10.47 -1.16
CA ALA A 18 -10.17 -9.97 -0.67
C ALA A 18 -10.08 -8.97 0.51
N SER A 19 -8.99 -8.21 0.58
CA SER A 19 -8.77 -7.17 1.60
C SER A 19 -9.67 -5.94 1.47
N THR A 20 -10.50 -5.86 0.42
CA THR A 20 -11.45 -4.75 0.21
C THR A 20 -12.44 -4.57 1.36
N TRP A 21 -12.88 -5.65 2.01
CA TRP A 21 -13.75 -5.54 3.18
C TRP A 21 -13.03 -4.84 4.34
N LEU A 22 -11.78 -5.22 4.62
CA LEU A 22 -10.95 -4.60 5.66
C LEU A 22 -10.76 -3.10 5.37
N GLN A 23 -10.48 -2.74 4.12
CA GLN A 23 -10.31 -1.36 3.70
C GLN A 23 -11.60 -0.53 3.84
N LYS A 24 -12.73 -1.03 3.32
CA LYS A 24 -13.97 -0.25 3.23
C LYS A 24 -14.80 -0.24 4.51
N VAL A 25 -14.73 -1.31 5.30
CA VAL A 25 -15.57 -1.48 6.48
C VAL A 25 -14.81 -1.09 7.74
N VAL A 26 -13.55 -1.54 7.89
CA VAL A 26 -12.77 -1.28 9.09
C VAL A 26 -11.95 0.00 8.95
N PHE A 27 -11.05 0.08 7.97
CA PHE A 27 -10.11 1.21 7.86
C PHE A 27 -10.80 2.55 7.61
N ASP A 28 -11.89 2.58 6.83
CA ASP A 28 -12.63 3.81 6.53
C ASP A 28 -13.56 4.27 7.68
N ASN A 29 -14.00 3.38 8.58
CA ASN A 29 -15.05 3.70 9.55
C ASN A 29 -14.63 3.55 11.02
N HIS A 30 -13.48 2.95 11.33
CA HIS A 30 -13.07 2.77 12.72
C HIS A 30 -12.66 4.12 13.34
N PRO A 31 -13.27 4.54 14.45
CA PRO A 31 -13.07 5.88 15.01
C PRO A 31 -11.63 6.12 15.44
N ASP A 32 -10.86 5.10 15.82
CA ASP A 32 -9.47 5.29 16.27
C ASP A 32 -8.43 5.14 15.16
N LEU A 33 -8.85 4.86 13.92
CA LEU A 33 -7.92 4.67 12.81
C LEU A 33 -7.88 5.88 11.89
N LEU A 34 -6.69 6.16 11.38
CA LEU A 34 -6.49 7.02 10.22
C LEU A 34 -5.67 6.24 9.20
N VAL A 35 -6.30 5.79 8.11
CA VAL A 35 -5.63 4.94 7.12
C VAL A 35 -5.56 5.64 5.76
N PHE A 36 -4.34 5.80 5.26
CA PHE A 36 -4.05 6.28 3.91
C PHE A 36 -4.19 5.12 2.91
N GLN A 37 -5.20 5.20 2.06
CA GLN A 37 -5.53 4.20 1.04
C GLN A 37 -6.09 4.88 -0.23
N PRO A 38 -6.18 4.20 -1.38
CA PRO A 38 -6.62 4.83 -2.62
C PRO A 38 -8.04 5.43 -2.51
N ALA A 39 -8.90 4.80 -1.69
CA ALA A 39 -10.27 5.24 -1.45
C ALA A 39 -10.38 6.36 -0.40
N THR A 40 -9.31 6.68 0.35
CA THR A 40 -9.37 7.71 1.39
C THR A 40 -9.62 9.08 0.76
N ARG A 41 -10.48 9.89 1.39
CA ARG A 41 -10.81 11.27 0.98
C ARG A 41 -9.69 12.29 1.29
N ILE A 42 -8.43 11.84 1.32
CA ILE A 42 -7.26 12.70 1.48
C ILE A 42 -6.77 13.07 0.08
N LYS A 43 -6.63 14.37 -0.18
CA LYS A 43 -6.12 14.86 -1.47
C LYS A 43 -4.76 14.21 -1.75
N ASN A 44 -4.58 13.75 -2.98
CA ASN A 44 -3.30 13.22 -3.46
C ASN A 44 -2.74 11.98 -2.70
N SER A 45 -3.56 11.21 -1.97
CA SER A 45 -3.14 9.96 -1.32
C SER A 45 -2.43 9.00 -2.29
N HIS A 46 -2.91 8.91 -3.52
CA HIS A 46 -2.30 8.12 -4.59
C HIS A 46 -0.89 8.65 -4.97
N LYS A 47 -0.65 9.96 -4.92
CA LYS A 47 0.65 10.56 -5.26
C LYS A 47 1.72 10.17 -4.23
N ILE A 48 1.38 10.32 -2.95
CA ILE A 48 2.22 9.97 -1.81
C ILE A 48 2.70 8.52 -1.91
N ILE A 49 1.79 7.59 -2.18
CA ILE A 49 2.14 6.17 -2.32
C ILE A 49 2.89 5.90 -3.62
N SER A 50 2.59 6.66 -4.68
CA SER A 50 3.23 6.45 -5.98
C SER A 50 4.72 6.70 -5.98
N ASP A 51 5.22 7.63 -5.17
CA ASP A 51 6.65 7.91 -5.09
C ASP A 51 7.44 6.75 -4.46
N ILE A 52 6.79 5.94 -3.61
CA ILE A 52 7.39 4.74 -3.02
C ILE A 52 7.71 3.70 -4.09
N TYR A 53 6.86 3.54 -5.13
CA TYR A 53 7.06 2.50 -6.15
C TYR A 53 7.56 3.02 -7.51
N ARG A 54 7.21 4.25 -7.93
CA ARG A 54 7.53 4.78 -9.28
C ARG A 54 8.90 5.44 -9.38
N ALA A 55 9.48 5.91 -8.27
CA ALA A 55 10.76 6.59 -8.32
C ALA A 55 11.84 5.65 -8.91
N PRO A 56 12.64 6.09 -9.90
CA PRO A 56 13.75 5.29 -10.41
C PRO A 56 14.73 4.88 -9.31
N SER A 57 15.37 3.72 -9.47
CA SER A 57 16.42 3.25 -8.56
C SER A 57 17.52 4.33 -8.43
N GLY A 58 17.82 4.76 -7.20
CA GLY A 58 18.79 5.81 -6.90
C GLY A 58 18.22 7.23 -6.79
N GLN A 59 16.99 7.47 -7.25
CA GLN A 59 16.35 8.81 -7.19
C GLN A 59 15.34 8.97 -6.04
N PHE A 60 15.04 7.89 -5.32
CA PHE A 60 14.14 7.94 -4.17
C PHE A 60 14.80 8.72 -3.02
N GLN A 61 14.20 9.86 -2.64
CA GLN A 61 14.68 10.75 -1.59
C GLN A 61 13.71 10.75 -0.40
N PRO A 62 14.05 10.09 0.72
CA PRO A 62 13.17 9.97 1.88
C PRO A 62 12.70 11.32 2.45
N ASP A 63 13.57 12.32 2.51
CA ASP A 63 13.21 13.62 3.08
C ASP A 63 12.22 14.38 2.20
N ARG A 64 12.40 14.36 0.86
CA ARG A 64 11.40 14.92 -0.06
C ARG A 64 10.04 14.25 0.06
N TRP A 65 10.03 12.92 0.23
CA TRP A 65 8.80 12.18 0.46
C TRP A 65 8.09 12.66 1.73
N TRP A 66 8.84 12.89 2.82
CA TRP A 66 8.28 13.42 4.07
C TRP A 66 7.78 14.85 3.94
N ASP A 67 8.48 15.71 3.20
CA ASP A 67 8.03 17.09 2.93
C ASP A 67 6.70 17.09 2.16
N ASP A 68 6.60 16.25 1.14
CA ASP A 68 5.36 16.07 0.37
C ASP A 68 4.25 15.48 1.25
N PHE A 69 4.54 14.44 2.01
CA PHE A 69 3.58 13.82 2.92
C PHE A 69 3.03 14.83 3.94
N ASN A 70 3.89 15.61 4.59
CA ASN A 70 3.49 16.60 5.59
C ASN A 70 2.64 17.71 4.97
N ARG A 71 2.98 18.16 3.75
CA ARG A 71 2.20 19.18 3.03
C ARG A 71 0.81 18.68 2.66
N GLU A 72 0.71 17.46 2.12
CA GLU A 72 -0.59 16.89 1.71
C GLU A 72 -1.46 16.46 2.91
N THR A 73 -0.85 16.28 4.09
CA THR A 73 -1.54 15.89 5.33
C THR A 73 -1.70 17.04 6.32
N GLU A 74 -1.38 18.28 5.90
CA GLU A 74 -1.57 19.47 6.71
C GLU A 74 -3.04 19.63 7.13
N GLY A 75 -3.28 19.86 8.42
CA GLY A 75 -4.62 20.00 8.99
C GLY A 75 -5.37 18.68 9.25
N VAL A 76 -4.79 17.51 8.92
CA VAL A 76 -5.37 16.21 9.27
C VAL A 76 -5.27 15.98 10.78
N LYS A 77 -6.40 15.71 11.44
CA LYS A 77 -6.45 15.41 12.88
C LYS A 77 -5.90 14.02 13.17
N VAL A 78 -4.65 13.95 13.62
CA VAL A 78 -3.95 12.70 13.99
C VAL A 78 -3.95 12.38 15.48
N ALA A 79 -4.21 13.36 16.34
CA ALA A 79 -4.11 13.17 17.79
C ALA A 79 -5.01 12.02 18.27
N GLY A 80 -4.39 11.05 18.95
CA GLY A 80 -5.07 9.87 19.50
C GLY A 80 -5.45 8.78 18.48
N LYS A 81 -5.04 8.90 17.20
CA LYS A 81 -5.30 7.91 16.16
C LYS A 81 -4.13 6.95 16.01
N THR A 82 -4.43 5.69 15.69
CA THR A 82 -3.46 4.78 15.07
C THR A 82 -3.43 5.04 13.57
N VAL A 83 -2.25 5.38 13.04
CA VAL A 83 -2.08 5.79 11.66
C VAL A 83 -1.52 4.63 10.83
N GLY A 84 -2.15 4.35 9.69
CA GLY A 84 -1.74 3.28 8.80
C GLY A 84 -1.69 3.66 7.33
N ILE A 85 -0.95 2.90 6.54
CA ILE A 85 -0.96 2.98 5.08
C ILE A 85 -1.45 1.64 4.52
N SER A 86 -2.41 1.65 3.60
CA SER A 86 -3.01 0.45 3.01
C SER A 86 -3.03 0.58 1.50
N TYR A 87 -2.26 -0.25 0.80
CA TYR A 87 -2.18 -0.19 -0.66
C TYR A 87 -1.72 -1.53 -1.26
N GLU A 88 -2.33 -1.93 -2.39
CA GLU A 88 -2.00 -3.20 -3.03
C GLU A 88 -0.58 -3.22 -3.62
N ILE A 89 -0.17 -2.10 -4.23
CA ILE A 89 1.16 -1.95 -4.83
C ILE A 89 2.31 -2.16 -3.85
N LEU A 90 2.08 -2.10 -2.52
CA LEU A 90 3.13 -2.38 -1.53
C LEU A 90 3.66 -3.81 -1.63
N ALA A 91 2.87 -4.74 -2.20
CA ALA A 91 3.28 -6.10 -2.51
C ALA A 91 4.15 -6.22 -3.77
N GLY A 92 4.25 -5.16 -4.58
CA GLY A 92 4.85 -5.20 -5.91
C GLY A 92 3.91 -5.71 -7.00
N ASP A 93 4.51 -6.12 -8.12
CA ASP A 93 3.82 -6.75 -9.26
C ASP A 93 3.20 -8.09 -8.85
N MET A 94 1.94 -8.31 -9.19
CA MET A 94 1.18 -9.48 -8.76
C MET A 94 1.74 -10.81 -9.26
N ILE A 95 2.21 -10.83 -10.52
CA ILE A 95 2.56 -12.08 -11.20
C ILE A 95 4.00 -12.47 -10.85
N HIS A 96 4.91 -11.51 -10.88
CA HIS A 96 6.35 -11.78 -10.75
C HIS A 96 6.94 -11.30 -9.42
N GLY A 97 6.19 -10.58 -8.58
CA GLY A 97 6.71 -9.95 -7.37
C GLY A 97 7.77 -8.86 -7.65
N ARG A 98 7.84 -8.34 -8.89
CA ARG A 98 8.75 -7.26 -9.25
C ARG A 98 8.55 -6.08 -8.30
N ASP A 99 9.66 -5.42 -7.97
CA ASP A 99 9.74 -4.27 -7.07
C ASP A 99 9.39 -4.51 -5.60
N ALA A 100 8.88 -5.69 -5.20
CA ALA A 100 8.51 -5.98 -3.81
C ALA A 100 9.67 -5.70 -2.83
N MET A 101 10.89 -6.14 -3.18
CA MET A 101 12.08 -5.90 -2.38
C MET A 101 12.48 -4.42 -2.34
N THR A 102 12.38 -3.72 -3.47
CA THR A 102 12.69 -2.29 -3.56
C THR A 102 11.72 -1.47 -2.70
N ILE A 103 10.42 -1.76 -2.82
CA ILE A 103 9.36 -1.12 -2.05
C ILE A 103 9.55 -1.39 -0.56
N THR A 104 9.78 -2.64 -0.17
CA THR A 104 10.03 -3.02 1.24
C THR A 104 11.21 -2.25 1.83
N ARG A 105 12.32 -2.12 1.09
CA ARG A 105 13.49 -1.33 1.53
C ARG A 105 13.17 0.16 1.67
N ARG A 106 12.35 0.72 0.77
CA ARG A 106 11.91 2.12 0.86
C ARG A 106 10.98 2.34 2.06
N CYS A 107 10.02 1.45 2.30
CA CYS A 107 9.18 1.47 3.49
C CYS A 107 10.02 1.38 4.78
N LYS A 108 11.03 0.50 4.83
CA LYS A 108 11.95 0.40 5.97
C LYS A 108 12.73 1.72 6.20
N LYS A 109 13.18 2.36 5.12
CA LYS A 109 13.88 3.65 5.18
C LYS A 109 12.97 4.79 5.64
N LEU A 110 11.71 4.80 5.22
CA LEU A 110 10.74 5.84 5.58
C LEU A 110 10.23 5.69 7.01
N PHE A 111 9.80 4.47 7.37
CA PHE A 111 8.99 4.22 8.55
C PHE A 111 9.73 3.42 9.63
N GLY A 112 10.97 2.98 9.38
CA GLY A 112 11.76 2.23 10.35
C GLY A 112 11.14 0.87 10.66
N SER A 113 10.92 0.57 11.94
CA SER A 113 10.26 -0.66 12.37
C SER A 113 8.76 -0.40 12.54
N VAL A 114 7.97 -0.94 11.61
CA VAL A 114 6.52 -0.72 11.54
C VAL A 114 5.81 -2.07 11.49
N LYS A 115 4.61 -2.16 12.07
CA LYS A 115 3.82 -3.39 12.02
C LYS A 115 3.31 -3.62 10.60
N ALA A 116 3.36 -4.86 10.11
CA ALA A 116 2.84 -5.22 8.81
C ALA A 116 1.58 -6.08 8.96
N ILE A 117 0.51 -5.73 8.24
CA ILE A 117 -0.70 -6.52 8.11
C ILE A 117 -0.69 -7.15 6.72
N LEU A 118 -0.79 -8.47 6.68
CA LEU A 118 -0.89 -9.27 5.47
C LEU A 118 -2.20 -10.06 5.50
N VAL A 119 -2.97 -9.98 4.42
CA VAL A 119 -4.17 -10.80 4.25
C VAL A 119 -3.83 -11.91 3.25
N LEU A 120 -3.97 -13.16 3.69
CA LEU A 120 -3.73 -14.35 2.87
C LEU A 120 -5.04 -14.94 2.40
N ARG A 121 -4.98 -15.71 1.31
CA ARG A 121 -6.10 -16.45 0.74
C ARG A 121 -5.69 -17.90 0.49
N HIS A 122 -6.66 -18.81 0.45
CA HIS A 122 -6.44 -20.17 0.02
C HIS A 122 -5.70 -20.19 -1.34
N PRO A 123 -4.57 -20.92 -1.47
CA PRO A 123 -3.69 -20.80 -2.64
C PRO A 123 -4.38 -21.06 -3.98
N VAL A 124 -5.26 -22.07 -4.05
CA VAL A 124 -6.00 -22.39 -5.28
C VAL A 124 -6.93 -21.25 -5.68
N ASP A 125 -7.60 -20.63 -4.70
CA ASP A 125 -8.53 -19.53 -4.97
C ASP A 125 -7.77 -18.25 -5.38
N PHE A 126 -6.59 -18.05 -4.81
CA PHE A 126 -5.68 -16.98 -5.21
C PHE A 126 -5.25 -17.15 -6.67
N VAL A 127 -4.76 -18.33 -7.06
CA VAL A 127 -4.33 -18.62 -8.44
C VAL A 127 -5.49 -18.43 -9.42
N ASN A 128 -6.68 -18.95 -9.11
CA ASN A 128 -7.87 -18.76 -9.94
C ASN A 128 -8.23 -17.28 -10.10
N SER A 129 -8.19 -16.52 -9.00
CA SER A 129 -8.52 -15.09 -9.02
C SER A 129 -7.47 -14.25 -9.75
N MET A 130 -6.20 -14.64 -9.69
CA MET A 130 -5.11 -14.01 -10.44
C MET A 130 -5.27 -14.27 -11.95
N TYR A 131 -5.55 -15.52 -12.33
CA TYR A 131 -5.78 -15.90 -13.73
C TYR A 131 -6.97 -15.16 -14.35
N GLN A 132 -8.10 -15.07 -13.63
CA GLN A 132 -9.26 -14.31 -14.08
C GLN A 132 -8.92 -12.84 -14.34
N GLN A 133 -8.09 -12.23 -13.49
CA GLN A 133 -7.64 -10.86 -13.75
C GLN A 133 -6.75 -10.77 -14.99
N TYR A 134 -5.81 -11.70 -15.18
CA TYR A 134 -4.97 -11.74 -16.38
C TYR A 134 -5.82 -11.79 -17.66
N VAL A 135 -6.82 -12.66 -17.71
CA VAL A 135 -7.75 -12.77 -18.86
C VAL A 135 -8.53 -11.47 -19.07
N VAL A 136 -9.09 -10.89 -18.00
CA VAL A 136 -9.82 -9.61 -18.06
C VAL A 136 -8.94 -8.46 -18.56
N GLN A 137 -7.63 -8.50 -18.27
CA GLN A 137 -6.65 -7.52 -18.75
C GLN A 137 -6.17 -7.78 -20.19
N GLY A 138 -6.74 -8.77 -20.90
CA GLY A 138 -6.43 -9.09 -22.29
C GLY A 138 -5.34 -10.15 -22.48
N GLY A 139 -5.00 -10.87 -21.42
CA GLY A 139 -4.07 -11.99 -21.48
C GLY A 139 -4.60 -13.16 -22.33
N ALA A 140 -3.75 -13.70 -23.20
CA ALA A 140 -4.11 -14.76 -24.15
C ALA A 140 -3.64 -16.17 -23.73
N PHE A 141 -2.82 -16.26 -22.69
CA PHE A 141 -2.29 -17.54 -22.19
C PHE A 141 -3.30 -18.29 -21.32
N THR A 142 -3.21 -19.62 -21.36
CA THR A 142 -3.91 -20.49 -20.40
C THR A 142 -3.24 -20.43 -19.03
N LEU A 143 -3.91 -20.94 -18.00
CA LEU A 143 -3.32 -21.01 -16.67
C LEU A 143 -2.01 -21.82 -16.64
N GLN A 144 -1.89 -22.86 -17.48
CA GLN A 144 -0.68 -23.69 -17.59
C GLN A 144 0.48 -22.99 -18.31
N GLN A 145 0.22 -21.88 -18.99
CA GLN A 145 1.21 -21.12 -19.77
C GLN A 145 1.73 -19.87 -19.02
N LEU A 146 1.13 -19.55 -17.87
CA LEU A 146 1.54 -18.48 -16.95
C LEU A 146 2.58 -18.99 -15.94
#